data_AF-A0AAN1KP13-F1
#
_entry.id   AF-A0AAN1KP13-F1
#
_cell.length_a   1.000
_cell.length_b   1.000
_cell.length_c   1.000
_cell.angle_alpha   90.00
_cell.angle_beta   90.00
_cell.angle_gamma   90.00
#
_symmetry.space_group_name_H-M   'P 1'
#
loop_
_entity.id
_entity.type
_entity.pdbx_description
1 polymer ?
#
loop_
_entity_poly.entity_id
_entity_poly.type
_entity_poly.pdbx_seq_one_letter_code
_entity_poly.pdbx_strand_id
1 'polypeptide(L)'
;MKGIKWALLMITLLLLQACSSSNNNPSYDTSLYQGRPIETLTQGPPPVSEVEAIQRGDAALNSGNIDLALYEYIRSMSFSPLDYKDKTLYTIGQIHLSRGNNELAEKAFLMSVKENPNNVMALQQLGNLYTQLGRVEEGESYFLRSVNADQIRLGSKAMIDYNSLNKQSVEALVVDSQSPAVSYMGLGIIADVENEYDIARVLYDKASIAAPQMTKVLINQGYSYYMSGDYTKAARYTQNALKREPSNEKAQNNMALIYLAQGQENQALNMFSRHMERFEALNNVGYFLMLKGRPEKAIPYFQQAIDTKPSYYKLANDNLDRALAEVRAKEVIVTSN
;
A
#
# COMPACT_ATOMS: atom_id res chain seq x y z
N MET A 1 43.34 62.65 -73.15
CA MET A 1 43.64 63.11 -71.78
C MET A 1 42.36 63.17 -70.98
N LYS A 2 42.37 62.54 -69.79
CA LYS A 2 41.53 62.76 -68.61
C LYS A 2 40.00 62.58 -68.71
N GLY A 3 39.53 61.53 -68.02
CA GLY A 3 38.66 61.71 -66.85
C GLY A 3 37.22 61.23 -66.99
N ILE A 4 36.90 60.06 -66.42
CA ILE A 4 35.55 59.72 -65.98
C ILE A 4 35.62 59.06 -64.59
N LYS A 5 34.63 59.45 -63.77
CA LYS A 5 34.57 59.50 -62.31
C LYS A 5 34.32 58.14 -61.65
N TRP A 6 34.74 58.09 -60.39
CA TRP A 6 34.57 57.05 -59.39
C TRP A 6 33.10 56.83 -58.99
N ALA A 7 32.75 55.57 -58.72
CA ALA A 7 31.73 55.19 -57.75
C ALA A 7 32.19 53.91 -57.03
N LEU A 8 32.71 54.06 -55.82
CA LEU A 8 32.96 52.96 -54.89
C LEU A 8 31.68 52.70 -54.10
N LEU A 9 31.17 51.46 -54.12
CA LEU A 9 30.21 50.99 -53.14
C LEU A 9 30.96 50.13 -52.12
N MET A 10 31.06 50.59 -50.88
CA MET A 10 31.59 49.81 -49.77
C MET A 10 30.58 48.74 -49.37
N ILE A 11 30.97 47.46 -49.49
CA ILE A 11 30.28 46.34 -48.84
C ILE A 11 31.06 46.03 -47.57
N THR A 12 30.49 46.41 -46.42
CA THR A 12 30.96 46.03 -45.09
C THR A 12 30.59 44.57 -44.80
N LEU A 13 31.59 43.68 -44.82
CA LEU A 13 31.45 42.32 -44.28
C LEU A 13 31.40 42.40 -42.74
N LEU A 14 30.22 42.18 -42.17
CA LEU A 14 30.06 41.88 -40.74
C LEU A 14 30.37 40.38 -40.54
N LEU A 15 31.54 40.09 -39.96
CA LEU A 15 31.85 38.77 -39.41
C LEU A 15 31.01 38.55 -38.15
N LEU A 16 29.87 37.87 -38.29
CA LEU A 16 29.16 37.28 -37.16
C LEU A 16 29.98 36.07 -36.69
N GLN A 17 30.73 36.23 -35.60
CA GLN A 17 31.18 35.09 -34.81
C GLN A 17 29.94 34.41 -34.22
N ALA A 18 29.57 33.27 -34.80
CA ALA A 18 28.65 32.35 -34.17
C ALA A 18 29.36 31.72 -32.95
N CYS A 19 29.18 32.33 -31.77
CA CYS A 19 29.38 31.61 -30.53
C CYS A 19 28.27 30.56 -30.45
N SER A 20 28.58 29.30 -30.82
CA SER A 20 27.72 28.18 -30.46
C SER A 20 27.75 28.09 -28.93
N SER A 21 26.69 28.54 -28.27
CA SER A 21 26.44 28.17 -26.89
C SER A 21 26.31 26.66 -26.86
N SER A 22 27.33 25.96 -26.34
CA SER A 22 27.20 24.55 -26.02
C SER A 22 26.05 24.42 -25.04
N ASN A 23 24.91 23.88 -25.49
CA ASN A 23 23.84 23.43 -24.62
C ASN A 23 24.39 22.29 -23.76
N ASN A 24 25.07 22.64 -22.66
CA ASN A 24 25.26 21.76 -21.52
C ASN A 24 23.90 21.61 -20.83
N ASN A 25 22.95 20.97 -21.50
CA ASN A 25 21.82 20.39 -20.79
C ASN A 25 22.40 19.20 -20.01
N PRO A 26 22.37 19.20 -18.67
CA PRO A 26 22.65 18.00 -17.91
C PRO A 26 21.76 16.89 -18.47
N SER A 27 22.33 15.72 -18.75
CA SER A 27 21.57 14.56 -19.20
C SER A 27 20.68 14.10 -18.04
N TYR A 28 19.49 14.68 -17.92
CA TYR A 28 18.53 14.30 -16.89
C TYR A 28 17.98 12.91 -17.22
N ASP A 29 18.01 11.99 -16.25
CA ASP A 29 17.20 10.77 -16.34
C ASP A 29 15.73 11.14 -16.13
N THR A 30 15.07 11.55 -17.21
CA THR A 30 13.64 11.91 -17.23
C THR A 30 12.73 10.69 -17.21
N SER A 31 13.28 9.48 -17.08
CA SER A 31 12.51 8.26 -17.15
C SER A 31 11.61 8.01 -15.93
N LEU A 32 11.70 8.89 -14.91
CA LEU A 32 10.78 9.01 -13.78
C LEU A 32 9.85 10.23 -13.88
N TYR A 33 9.90 11.00 -14.98
CA TYR A 33 9.08 12.18 -15.19
C TYR A 33 7.90 11.88 -16.14
N GLN A 34 6.68 12.22 -15.70
CA GLN A 34 5.45 12.09 -16.50
C GLN A 34 4.55 13.32 -16.31
N GLY A 35 5.16 14.51 -16.33
CA GLY A 35 4.48 15.79 -16.18
C GLY A 35 4.51 16.64 -17.45
N ARG A 36 4.03 17.88 -17.35
CA ARG A 36 4.06 18.86 -18.45
C ARG A 36 5.49 19.18 -18.89
N PRO A 37 5.70 19.69 -20.12
CA PRO A 37 7.03 20.08 -20.58
C PRO A 37 7.74 21.01 -19.58
N ILE A 38 8.96 20.61 -19.21
CA ILE A 38 9.81 21.22 -18.18
C ILE A 38 9.96 22.74 -18.36
N GLU A 39 10.03 23.19 -19.62
CA GLU A 39 10.21 24.59 -20.04
C GLU A 39 9.12 25.54 -19.50
N THR A 40 7.96 25.01 -19.12
CA THR A 40 6.83 25.78 -18.59
C THR A 40 6.81 25.92 -17.07
N LEU A 41 7.72 25.23 -16.36
CA LEU A 41 7.62 25.04 -14.90
C LEU A 41 8.47 26.01 -14.08
N THR A 42 9.45 26.70 -14.68
CA THR A 42 10.38 27.55 -13.92
C THR A 42 10.37 29.00 -14.36
N GLN A 43 10.13 29.90 -13.41
CA GLN A 43 10.32 31.35 -13.52
C GLN A 43 11.36 31.75 -12.46
N GLY A 44 12.65 31.46 -12.70
CA GLY A 44 13.69 31.75 -11.71
C GLY A 44 15.03 31.07 -12.00
N PRO A 45 16.10 31.44 -11.26
CA PRO A 45 17.40 30.85 -11.44
C PRO A 45 17.40 29.36 -11.05
N PRO A 46 18.24 28.55 -11.71
CA PRO A 46 18.46 27.14 -11.34
C PRO A 46 18.87 26.98 -9.86
N PRO A 47 18.40 25.96 -9.09
CA PRO A 47 19.05 25.60 -7.83
C PRO A 47 20.53 25.30 -8.06
N VAL A 48 21.33 25.56 -7.03
CA VAL A 48 22.79 25.43 -7.06
C VAL A 48 23.30 24.22 -6.26
N SER A 49 22.41 23.48 -5.59
CA SER A 49 22.75 22.29 -4.82
C SER A 49 21.64 21.24 -4.81
N GLU A 50 21.98 19.99 -4.47
CA GLU A 50 21.01 18.90 -4.23
C GLU A 50 19.97 19.33 -3.19
N VAL A 51 20.42 19.87 -2.05
CA VAL A 51 19.56 20.27 -0.94
C VAL A 51 18.59 21.38 -1.34
N GLU A 52 19.05 22.39 -2.08
CA GLU A 52 18.17 23.47 -2.54
C GLU A 52 17.10 22.95 -3.52
N ALA A 53 17.47 22.06 -4.44
CA ALA A 53 16.52 21.44 -5.36
C ALA A 53 15.48 20.59 -4.60
N ILE A 54 15.89 19.83 -3.58
CA ILE A 54 14.95 19.10 -2.70
C ILE A 54 14.00 20.06 -1.98
N GLN A 55 14.49 21.15 -1.40
CA GLN A 55 13.66 22.14 -0.70
C GLN A 55 12.63 22.79 -1.63
N ARG A 56 13.02 23.09 -2.87
CA ARG A 56 12.09 23.59 -3.90
C ARG A 56 11.05 22.53 -4.26
N GLY A 57 11.46 21.27 -4.39
CA GLY A 57 10.58 20.13 -4.59
C GLY A 57 9.55 19.98 -3.48
N ASP A 58 9.98 20.05 -2.21
CA ASP A 58 9.12 19.99 -1.03
C ASP A 58 8.12 21.16 -0.99
N ALA A 59 8.57 22.38 -1.30
CA ALA A 59 7.70 23.54 -1.37
C ALA A 59 6.65 23.42 -2.50
N ALA A 60 7.05 22.90 -3.65
CA ALA A 60 6.15 22.61 -4.76
C ALA A 60 5.13 21.52 -4.40
N LEU A 61 5.56 20.45 -3.72
CA LEU A 61 4.69 19.37 -3.26
C LEU A 61 3.65 19.88 -2.25
N ASN A 62 4.09 20.70 -1.28
CA ASN A 62 3.23 21.31 -0.26
C ASN A 62 2.21 22.30 -0.85
N SER A 63 2.53 22.93 -1.99
CA SER A 63 1.59 23.80 -2.72
C SER A 63 0.71 23.05 -3.72
N GLY A 64 0.82 21.72 -3.78
CA GLY A 64 0.05 20.87 -4.71
C GLY A 64 0.56 20.91 -6.15
N ASN A 65 1.69 21.56 -6.42
CA ASN A 65 2.30 21.60 -7.75
C ASN A 65 3.18 20.37 -7.98
N ILE A 66 2.54 19.23 -8.23
CA ILE A 66 3.19 17.92 -8.35
C ILE A 66 4.22 17.86 -9.49
N ASP A 67 3.92 18.48 -10.64
CA ASP A 67 4.82 18.46 -11.80
C ASP A 67 6.11 19.24 -11.53
N LEU A 68 6.01 20.39 -10.85
CA LEU A 68 7.19 21.15 -10.40
C LEU A 68 7.95 20.38 -9.31
N ALA A 69 7.26 19.73 -8.39
CA ALA A 69 7.89 18.91 -7.36
C ALA A 69 8.74 17.78 -7.96
N LEU A 70 8.15 16.99 -8.86
CA LEU A 70 8.85 15.92 -9.57
C LEU A 70 10.04 16.45 -10.37
N TYR A 71 9.89 17.61 -11.02
CA TYR A 71 10.98 18.23 -11.74
C TYR A 71 12.15 18.60 -10.83
N GLU A 72 11.89 19.30 -9.72
CA GLU A 72 12.94 19.71 -8.78
C GLU A 72 13.60 18.52 -8.07
N TYR A 73 12.86 17.46 -7.76
CA TYR A 73 13.43 16.21 -7.24
C TYR A 73 14.29 15.48 -8.28
N ILE A 74 13.87 15.40 -9.54
CA ILE A 74 14.70 14.79 -10.59
C ILE A 74 15.98 15.60 -10.80
N ARG A 75 15.83 16.91 -10.73
CA ARG A 75 16.94 17.84 -10.84
C ARG A 75 17.92 17.72 -9.67
N SER A 76 17.46 17.46 -8.45
CA SER A 76 18.37 17.28 -7.30
C SER A 76 19.36 16.13 -7.52
N MET A 77 18.98 15.12 -8.31
CA MET A 77 19.85 13.98 -8.64
C MET A 77 20.93 14.29 -9.68
N SER A 78 20.97 15.51 -10.24
CA SER A 78 22.00 15.95 -11.20
C SER A 78 23.24 16.57 -10.52
N PHE A 79 23.19 16.80 -9.21
CA PHE A 79 24.29 17.39 -8.46
C PHE A 79 25.29 16.33 -7.99
N SER A 80 26.44 16.79 -7.48
CA SER A 80 27.44 15.94 -6.83
C SER A 80 28.11 16.75 -5.70
N PRO A 81 28.34 16.17 -4.49
CA PRO A 81 27.95 14.82 -4.07
C PRO A 81 26.43 14.63 -3.96
N LEU A 82 25.99 13.37 -3.87
CA LEU A 82 24.58 12.99 -3.69
C LEU A 82 24.40 12.28 -2.35
N ASP A 83 23.89 13.01 -1.35
CA ASP A 83 23.72 12.50 0.01
C ASP A 83 22.28 12.03 0.29
N TYR A 84 21.33 12.39 -0.58
CA TYR A 84 19.89 12.19 -0.35
C TYR A 84 19.17 11.48 -1.50
N LYS A 85 19.91 11.05 -2.53
CA LYS A 85 19.33 10.45 -3.74
C LYS A 85 18.39 9.27 -3.47
N ASP A 86 18.72 8.37 -2.56
CA ASP A 86 17.85 7.24 -2.20
C ASP A 86 16.51 7.70 -1.60
N LYS A 87 16.54 8.71 -0.73
CA LYS A 87 15.34 9.33 -0.13
C LYS A 87 14.54 10.11 -1.17
N THR A 88 15.19 10.85 -2.06
CA THR A 88 14.54 11.55 -3.17
C THR A 88 13.83 10.57 -4.11
N LEU A 89 14.48 9.46 -4.46
CA LEU A 89 13.87 8.40 -5.28
C LEU A 89 12.67 7.76 -4.58
N TYR A 90 12.75 7.55 -3.26
CA TYR A 90 11.60 7.12 -2.47
C TYR A 90 10.44 8.14 -2.54
N THR A 91 10.71 9.44 -2.38
CA THR A 91 9.68 10.50 -2.48
C THR A 91 9.05 10.53 -3.87
N ILE A 92 9.84 10.42 -4.94
CA ILE A 92 9.33 10.32 -6.32
C ILE A 92 8.41 9.10 -6.47
N GLY A 93 8.80 7.95 -5.91
CA GLY A 93 7.98 6.74 -5.92
C GLY A 93 6.64 6.94 -5.22
N GLN A 94 6.63 7.63 -4.08
CA GLN A 94 5.39 7.95 -3.36
C GLN A 94 4.46 8.88 -4.14
N ILE A 95 5.02 9.88 -4.84
CA ILE A 95 4.24 10.76 -5.71
C ILE A 95 3.57 9.94 -6.81
N HIS A 96 4.30 9.04 -7.48
CA HIS A 96 3.72 8.19 -8.52
C HIS A 96 2.68 7.23 -7.98
N LEU A 97 2.91 6.65 -6.80
CA LEU A 97 1.94 5.77 -6.15
C LEU A 97 0.63 6.51 -5.86
N SER A 98 0.71 7.76 -5.36
CA SER A 98 -0.47 8.61 -5.12
C SER A 98 -1.24 8.97 -6.40
N ARG A 99 -0.56 8.95 -7.56
CA ARG A 99 -1.16 9.18 -8.88
C ARG A 99 -1.71 7.89 -9.52
N GLY A 100 -1.55 6.73 -8.86
CA GLY A 100 -1.90 5.43 -9.42
C GLY A 100 -0.91 4.91 -10.48
N ASN A 101 0.24 5.56 -10.62
CA ASN A 101 1.28 5.19 -11.58
C ASN A 101 2.18 4.09 -11.00
N ASN A 102 1.64 2.88 -10.83
CA ASN A 102 2.34 1.78 -10.15
C ASN A 102 3.70 1.43 -10.78
N GLU A 103 3.81 1.45 -12.11
CA GLU A 103 5.07 1.14 -12.81
C GLU A 103 6.18 2.15 -12.51
N LEU A 104 5.85 3.45 -12.50
CA LEU A 104 6.83 4.49 -12.19
C LEU A 104 7.15 4.53 -10.69
N ALA A 105 6.18 4.21 -9.84
CA ALA A 105 6.39 4.07 -8.41
C ALA A 105 7.37 2.91 -8.12
N GLU A 106 7.11 1.73 -8.67
CA GLU A 106 7.97 0.54 -8.59
C GLU A 106 9.39 0.88 -9.03
N LYS A 107 9.53 1.48 -10.22
CA LYS A 107 10.83 1.86 -10.77
C LYS A 107 11.59 2.80 -9.85
N ALA A 108 10.95 3.84 -9.32
CA ALA A 108 11.57 4.79 -8.41
C ALA A 108 12.00 4.12 -7.09
N PHE A 109 11.16 3.25 -6.51
CA PHE A 109 11.52 2.49 -5.31
C PHE A 109 12.67 1.50 -5.56
N LEU A 110 12.68 0.81 -6.70
CA LEU A 110 13.79 -0.07 -7.08
C LEU A 110 15.11 0.71 -7.26
N MET A 111 15.05 1.90 -7.86
CA MET A 111 16.21 2.79 -7.96
C MET A 111 16.67 3.26 -6.58
N SER A 112 15.76 3.59 -5.66
CA SER A 112 16.06 3.94 -4.27
C SER A 112 16.81 2.82 -3.55
N VAL A 113 16.30 1.59 -3.67
CA VAL A 113 16.93 0.39 -3.07
C VAL A 113 18.27 0.04 -3.74
N LYS A 114 18.44 0.34 -5.03
CA LYS A 114 19.73 0.18 -5.71
C LYS A 114 20.78 1.15 -5.19
N GLU A 115 20.38 2.38 -4.87
CA GLU A 115 21.27 3.40 -4.28
C GLU A 115 21.60 3.08 -2.82
N ASN A 116 20.59 2.72 -2.03
CA ASN A 116 20.73 2.31 -0.65
C ASN A 116 19.97 0.99 -0.40
N PRO A 117 20.67 -0.15 -0.36
CA PRO A 117 20.05 -1.46 -0.14
C PRO A 117 19.28 -1.59 1.18
N ASN A 118 19.54 -0.70 2.14
CA ASN A 118 18.92 -0.66 3.47
C ASN A 118 17.90 0.48 3.63
N ASN A 119 17.39 1.06 2.53
CA ASN A 119 16.31 2.03 2.61
C ASN A 119 14.99 1.34 3.02
N VAL A 120 14.76 1.28 4.34
CA VAL A 120 13.60 0.65 4.98
C VAL A 120 12.27 1.13 4.37
N MET A 121 12.15 2.43 4.09
CA MET A 121 10.92 3.00 3.57
C MET A 121 10.62 2.52 2.13
N ALA A 122 11.63 2.48 1.25
CA ALA A 122 11.47 1.98 -0.12
C ALA A 122 11.20 0.48 -0.15
N LEU A 123 11.91 -0.30 0.68
CA LEU A 123 11.68 -1.74 0.83
C LEU A 123 10.24 -2.02 1.29
N GLN A 124 9.75 -1.31 2.30
CA GLN A 124 8.38 -1.42 2.78
C GLN A 124 7.34 -1.12 1.68
N GLN A 125 7.57 -0.09 0.85
CA GLN A 125 6.64 0.23 -0.24
C GLN A 125 6.64 -0.81 -1.35
N LEU A 126 7.79 -1.38 -1.68
CA LEU A 126 7.86 -2.50 -2.62
C LEU A 126 7.12 -3.72 -2.07
N GLY A 127 7.28 -4.03 -0.78
CA GLY A 127 6.52 -5.09 -0.10
C GLY A 127 5.00 -4.90 -0.25
N ASN A 128 4.51 -3.70 0.04
CA ASN A 128 3.10 -3.35 -0.14
C ASN A 128 2.64 -3.44 -1.60
N LEU A 129 3.45 -2.94 -2.54
CA LEU A 129 3.09 -2.89 -3.95
C LEU A 129 2.97 -4.30 -4.55
N TYR A 130 3.97 -5.15 -4.32
CA TYR A 130 3.96 -6.51 -4.87
C TYR A 130 2.86 -7.38 -4.25
N THR A 131 2.62 -7.27 -2.93
CA THR A 131 1.49 -7.98 -2.30
C THR A 131 0.14 -7.54 -2.86
N GLN A 132 -0.07 -6.24 -3.12
CA GLN A 132 -1.29 -5.73 -3.77
C GLN A 132 -1.47 -6.23 -5.20
N LEU A 133 -0.37 -6.45 -5.93
CA LEU A 133 -0.37 -7.03 -7.27
C LEU A 133 -0.52 -8.57 -7.28
N GLY A 134 -0.68 -9.20 -6.10
CA GLY A 134 -0.76 -10.65 -5.97
C GLY A 134 0.58 -11.39 -6.05
N ARG A 135 1.69 -10.65 -6.16
CA ARG A 135 3.07 -11.17 -6.18
C ARG A 135 3.56 -11.33 -4.74
N VAL A 136 2.93 -12.25 -4.01
CA VAL A 136 3.08 -12.36 -2.55
C VAL A 136 4.52 -12.68 -2.12
N GLU A 137 5.18 -13.65 -2.76
CA GLU A 137 6.56 -14.05 -2.44
C GLU A 137 7.57 -12.90 -2.58
N GLU A 138 7.43 -12.09 -3.64
CA GLU A 138 8.29 -10.91 -3.82
C GLU A 138 7.99 -9.85 -2.77
N GLY A 139 6.70 -9.62 -2.48
CA GLY A 139 6.29 -8.70 -1.43
C GLY A 139 6.86 -9.10 -0.06
N GLU A 140 6.81 -10.40 0.26
CA GLU A 140 7.40 -10.97 1.46
C GLU A 140 8.91 -10.73 1.54
N SER A 141 9.63 -11.00 0.44
CA SER A 141 11.07 -10.77 0.34
C SER A 141 11.43 -9.31 0.68
N TYR A 142 10.65 -8.35 0.19
CA TYR A 142 10.87 -6.93 0.49
C TYR A 142 10.53 -6.56 1.93
N PHE A 143 9.50 -7.16 2.54
CA PHE A 143 9.23 -6.96 3.97
C PHE A 143 10.33 -7.57 4.86
N LEU A 144 10.82 -8.77 4.54
CA LEU A 144 11.96 -9.38 5.25
C LEU A 144 13.21 -8.49 5.17
N ARG A 145 13.53 -7.99 3.98
CA ARG A 145 14.64 -7.04 3.79
C ARG A 145 14.44 -5.74 4.55
N SER A 146 13.23 -5.21 4.58
CA SER A 146 12.87 -4.00 5.35
C SER A 146 13.13 -4.20 6.85
N VAL A 147 12.70 -5.35 7.40
CA VAL A 147 12.96 -5.73 8.80
C VAL A 147 14.45 -5.91 9.08
N ASN A 148 15.19 -6.59 8.20
CA ASN A 148 16.63 -6.79 8.36
C ASN A 148 17.42 -5.46 8.28
N ALA A 149 17.05 -4.57 7.36
CA ALA A 149 17.62 -3.23 7.28
C ALA A 149 17.37 -2.43 8.58
N ASP A 150 16.21 -2.62 9.21
CA ASP A 150 15.91 -2.05 10.52
C ASP A 150 16.77 -2.67 11.64
N GLN A 151 16.99 -3.99 11.62
CA GLN A 151 17.89 -4.63 12.60
C GLN A 151 19.33 -4.10 12.49
N ILE A 152 19.82 -3.85 11.27
CA ILE A 152 21.12 -3.20 11.03
C ILE A 152 21.15 -1.80 11.66
N ARG A 153 20.10 -0.99 11.42
CA ARG A 153 19.96 0.35 12.01
C ARG A 153 20.01 0.31 13.54
N LEU A 154 19.41 -0.72 14.15
CA LEU A 154 19.36 -0.93 15.59
C LEU A 154 20.65 -1.55 16.17
N GLY A 155 21.63 -1.91 15.34
CA GLY A 155 22.85 -2.61 15.77
C GLY A 155 22.61 -4.05 16.23
N SER A 156 21.46 -4.63 15.89
CA SER A 156 21.10 -6.01 16.20
C SER A 156 21.75 -6.98 15.19
N LYS A 157 22.13 -8.17 15.67
CA LYS A 157 22.62 -9.27 14.83
C LYS A 157 21.49 -10.21 14.37
N ALA A 158 20.29 -10.05 14.92
CA ALA A 158 19.15 -10.87 14.52
C ALA A 158 18.79 -10.54 13.06
N MET A 159 18.63 -11.58 12.25
CA MET A 159 18.23 -11.48 10.84
C MET A 159 17.22 -12.59 10.58
N ILE A 160 16.28 -12.32 9.69
CA ILE A 160 15.28 -13.29 9.23
C ILE A 160 15.32 -13.41 7.71
N ASP A 161 15.22 -14.62 7.21
CA ASP A 161 14.94 -14.91 5.80
C ASP A 161 13.78 -15.90 5.70
N TYR A 162 13.40 -16.23 4.47
CA TYR A 162 12.28 -17.15 4.20
C TYR A 162 12.44 -18.51 4.88
N ASN A 163 13.66 -19.06 4.92
CA ASN A 163 13.91 -20.38 5.50
C ASN A 163 14.09 -20.34 7.02
N SER A 164 14.44 -19.18 7.56
CA SER A 164 14.68 -18.99 8.99
C SER A 164 13.49 -18.34 9.72
N LEU A 165 12.40 -18.01 9.02
CA LEU A 165 11.24 -17.37 9.61
C LEU A 165 10.51 -18.38 10.50
N ASN A 166 10.53 -18.13 11.80
CA ASN A 166 9.80 -18.90 12.80
C ASN A 166 9.59 -18.03 14.03
N LYS A 167 8.77 -18.52 14.97
CA LYS A 167 8.42 -17.77 16.16
C LYS A 167 9.64 -17.28 16.94
N GLN A 168 10.65 -18.14 17.15
CA GLN A 168 11.85 -17.81 17.91
C GLN A 168 12.71 -16.75 17.19
N SER A 169 12.84 -16.85 15.86
CA SER A 169 13.62 -15.89 15.09
C SER A 169 12.96 -14.50 15.10
N VAL A 170 11.62 -14.42 15.05
CA VAL A 170 10.88 -13.15 15.20
C VAL A 170 10.98 -12.61 16.63
N GLU A 171 10.88 -13.44 17.66
CA GLU A 171 11.01 -13.02 19.07
C GLU A 171 12.36 -12.32 19.33
N ALA A 172 13.43 -12.81 18.70
CA ALA A 172 14.78 -12.26 18.82
C ALA A 172 14.98 -10.88 18.16
N LEU A 173 14.04 -10.42 17.33
CA LEU A 173 14.13 -9.11 16.68
C LEU A 173 13.94 -7.97 17.69
N VAL A 174 14.77 -6.94 17.57
CA VAL A 174 14.67 -5.72 18.39
C VAL A 174 13.80 -4.71 17.67
N VAL A 175 13.01 -3.93 18.41
CA VAL A 175 12.09 -2.94 17.85
C VAL A 175 12.12 -1.67 18.68
N ASP A 176 12.09 -0.51 17.99
CA ASP A 176 11.86 0.81 18.59
C ASP A 176 10.67 1.51 17.90
N SER A 177 10.40 2.77 18.25
CA SER A 177 9.30 3.55 17.66
C SER A 177 9.55 4.01 16.21
N GLN A 178 10.73 3.77 15.64
CA GLN A 178 11.07 4.08 14.25
C GLN A 178 11.08 2.82 13.35
N SER A 179 10.96 1.64 13.95
CA SER A 179 10.88 0.38 13.23
C SER A 179 9.69 0.30 12.27
N PRO A 180 9.80 -0.46 11.16
CA PRO A 180 8.80 -0.49 10.09
C PRO A 180 7.58 -1.32 10.48
N ALA A 181 6.66 -0.75 11.27
CA ALA A 181 5.45 -1.42 11.73
C ALA A 181 4.63 -2.06 10.59
N VAL A 182 4.58 -1.43 9.42
CA VAL A 182 3.87 -1.96 8.25
C VAL A 182 4.56 -3.20 7.68
N SER A 183 5.88 -3.30 7.75
CA SER A 183 6.60 -4.49 7.27
C SER A 183 6.35 -5.68 8.20
N TYR A 184 6.41 -5.48 9.51
CA TYR A 184 6.01 -6.50 10.49
C TYR A 184 4.56 -6.93 10.30
N MET A 185 3.65 -5.98 10.13
CA MET A 185 2.23 -6.27 9.87
C MET A 185 2.02 -7.02 8.54
N GLY A 186 2.76 -6.67 7.48
CA GLY A 186 2.72 -7.34 6.18
C GLY A 186 3.13 -8.80 6.29
N LEU A 187 4.26 -9.08 6.93
CA LEU A 187 4.70 -10.46 7.24
C LEU A 187 3.68 -11.20 8.09
N GLY A 188 3.07 -10.52 9.08
CA GLY A 188 2.04 -11.13 9.92
C GLY A 188 0.80 -11.55 9.13
N ILE A 189 0.38 -10.77 8.14
CA ILE A 189 -0.73 -11.10 7.25
C ILE A 189 -0.37 -12.31 6.39
N ILE A 190 0.85 -12.38 5.86
CA ILE A 190 1.33 -13.50 5.05
C ILE A 190 1.33 -14.79 5.89
N ALA A 191 1.89 -14.74 7.10
CA ALA A 191 1.87 -15.85 8.05
C ALA A 191 0.45 -16.31 8.40
N ASP A 192 -0.52 -15.40 8.59
CA ASP A 192 -1.93 -15.76 8.82
C ASP A 192 -2.53 -16.51 7.62
N VAL A 193 -2.21 -16.12 6.38
CA VAL A 193 -2.68 -16.80 5.15
C VAL A 193 -2.11 -18.21 5.05
N GLU A 194 -0.88 -18.41 5.53
CA GLU A 194 -0.19 -19.70 5.59
C GLU A 194 -0.62 -20.55 6.80
N ASN A 195 -1.53 -20.03 7.65
CA ASN A 195 -1.99 -20.63 8.90
C ASN A 195 -0.93 -20.70 10.02
N GLU A 196 0.14 -19.92 9.89
CA GLU A 196 1.21 -19.75 10.88
C GLU A 196 0.83 -18.71 11.95
N TYR A 197 -0.31 -18.95 12.61
CA TYR A 197 -0.94 -17.97 13.50
C TYR A 197 -0.09 -17.58 14.71
N ASP A 198 0.82 -18.44 15.17
CA ASP A 198 1.73 -18.14 16.26
C ASP A 198 2.85 -17.17 15.84
N ILE A 199 3.38 -17.32 14.63
CA ILE A 199 4.35 -16.40 14.03
C ILE A 199 3.69 -15.05 13.75
N ALA A 200 2.50 -15.05 13.13
CA ALA A 200 1.73 -13.85 12.84
C ALA A 200 1.50 -12.97 14.08
N ARG A 201 1.14 -13.58 15.22
CA ARG A 201 0.91 -12.86 16.47
C ARG A 201 2.16 -12.16 16.99
N VAL A 202 3.32 -12.81 16.96
CA VAL A 202 4.57 -12.17 17.39
C VAL A 202 4.93 -11.02 16.45
N LEU A 203 4.75 -11.18 15.14
CA LEU A 203 4.95 -10.11 14.16
C LEU A 203 4.02 -8.92 14.43
N TYR A 204 2.75 -9.15 14.73
CA TYR A 204 1.84 -8.06 15.11
C TYR A 204 2.19 -7.40 16.45
N ASP A 205 2.75 -8.15 17.40
CA ASP A 205 3.26 -7.58 18.64
C ASP A 205 4.46 -6.65 18.36
N LYS A 206 5.38 -7.04 17.48
CA LYS A 206 6.46 -6.16 16.99
C LYS A 206 5.89 -4.90 16.32
N ALA A 207 4.90 -5.05 15.44
CA ALA A 207 4.23 -3.90 14.81
C ALA A 207 3.53 -2.99 15.84
N SER A 208 2.94 -3.56 16.90
CA SER A 208 2.27 -2.81 17.97
C SER A 208 3.25 -2.02 18.83
N ILE A 209 4.45 -2.54 19.07
CA ILE A 209 5.51 -1.82 19.79
C ILE A 209 6.00 -0.64 18.92
N ALA A 210 6.23 -0.87 17.63
CA ALA A 210 6.71 0.14 16.70
C ALA A 210 5.70 1.26 16.48
N ALA A 211 4.41 0.93 16.35
CA ALA A 211 3.33 1.89 16.12
C ALA A 211 2.11 1.63 17.03
N PRO A 212 2.16 2.00 18.33
CA PRO A 212 1.11 1.68 19.30
C PRO A 212 -0.28 2.24 18.96
N GLN A 213 -0.33 3.30 18.16
CA GLN A 213 -1.58 3.96 17.74
C GLN A 213 -2.14 3.43 16.41
N MET A 214 -1.46 2.49 15.76
CA MET A 214 -1.89 1.96 14.46
C MET A 214 -3.05 0.97 14.62
N THR A 215 -4.29 1.45 14.46
CA THR A 215 -5.51 0.63 14.59
C THR A 215 -5.51 -0.59 13.68
N LYS A 216 -4.91 -0.50 12.49
CA LYS A 216 -4.78 -1.62 11.54
C LYS A 216 -4.13 -2.86 12.17
N VAL A 217 -3.17 -2.68 13.08
CA VAL A 217 -2.52 -3.81 13.77
C VAL A 217 -3.51 -4.54 14.69
N LEU A 218 -4.34 -3.80 15.44
CA LEU A 218 -5.38 -4.40 16.30
C LEU A 218 -6.44 -5.15 15.48
N ILE A 219 -6.81 -4.61 14.32
CA ILE A 219 -7.77 -5.26 13.40
C ILE A 219 -7.22 -6.60 12.92
N ASN A 220 -5.95 -6.62 12.50
CA ASN A 220 -5.30 -7.84 12.02
C ASN A 220 -5.05 -8.84 13.15
N GLN A 221 -4.64 -8.42 14.35
CA GLN A 221 -4.57 -9.30 15.51
C GLN A 221 -5.93 -9.94 15.84
N GLY A 222 -7.01 -9.14 15.81
CA GLY A 222 -8.37 -9.64 16.00
C GLY A 222 -8.74 -10.70 14.95
N TYR A 223 -8.40 -10.45 13.68
CA TYR A 223 -8.65 -11.38 12.59
C TYR A 223 -7.81 -12.66 12.70
N SER A 224 -6.53 -12.57 13.04
CA SER A 224 -5.65 -13.72 13.31
C SER A 224 -6.22 -14.64 14.39
N TYR A 225 -6.67 -14.08 15.51
CA TYR A 225 -7.34 -14.85 16.55
C TYR A 225 -8.65 -15.48 16.07
N TYR A 226 -9.43 -14.77 15.24
CA TYR A 226 -10.64 -15.33 14.62
C TYR A 226 -10.32 -16.54 13.74
N MET A 227 -9.31 -16.45 12.88
CA MET A 227 -8.88 -17.52 11.99
C MET A 227 -8.43 -18.76 12.77
N SER A 228 -7.70 -18.56 13.87
CA SER A 228 -7.28 -19.64 14.77
C SER A 228 -8.37 -20.18 15.72
N GLY A 229 -9.58 -19.61 15.70
CA GLY A 229 -10.72 -20.05 16.51
C GLY A 229 -10.80 -19.50 17.94
N ASP A 230 -9.85 -18.67 18.40
CA ASP A 230 -9.92 -17.99 19.71
C ASP A 230 -10.80 -16.73 19.61
N TYR A 231 -12.11 -16.96 19.52
CA TYR A 231 -13.10 -15.90 19.34
C TYR A 231 -13.15 -14.91 20.52
N THR A 232 -12.74 -15.34 21.71
CA THR A 232 -12.67 -14.47 22.90
C THR A 232 -11.59 -13.41 22.74
N LYS A 233 -10.37 -13.79 22.35
CA LYS A 233 -9.31 -12.82 22.05
C LYS A 233 -9.62 -12.02 20.80
N ALA A 234 -10.17 -12.65 19.77
CA ALA A 234 -10.60 -11.97 18.55
C ALA A 234 -11.55 -10.80 18.87
N ALA A 235 -12.56 -11.05 19.70
CA ALA A 235 -13.50 -10.03 20.15
C ALA A 235 -12.78 -8.90 20.90
N ARG A 236 -11.87 -9.23 21.82
CA ARG A 236 -11.14 -8.23 22.62
C ARG A 236 -10.30 -7.28 21.75
N TYR A 237 -9.50 -7.82 20.82
CA TYR A 237 -8.67 -6.99 19.94
C TYR A 237 -9.53 -6.15 19.00
N THR A 238 -10.58 -6.74 18.42
CA THR A 238 -11.50 -6.03 17.52
C THR A 238 -12.30 -4.94 18.26
N GLN A 239 -12.72 -5.19 19.51
CA GLN A 239 -13.34 -4.16 20.36
C GLN A 239 -12.37 -3.02 20.65
N ASN A 240 -11.10 -3.31 20.90
CA ASN A 240 -10.09 -2.26 21.11
C ASN A 240 -9.86 -1.44 19.83
N ALA A 241 -9.89 -2.07 18.66
CA ALA A 241 -9.87 -1.35 17.38
C ALA A 241 -11.09 -0.43 17.24
N LEU A 242 -12.30 -0.93 17.52
CA LEU A 242 -13.54 -0.15 17.45
C LEU A 242 -13.64 0.95 18.52
N LYS A 243 -12.96 0.81 19.66
CA LYS A 243 -12.84 1.90 20.64
C LYS A 243 -12.02 3.07 20.11
N ARG A 244 -11.00 2.80 19.27
CA ARG A 244 -10.16 3.82 18.65
C ARG A 244 -10.86 4.44 17.44
N GLU A 245 -11.43 3.60 16.58
CA GLU A 245 -12.10 4.00 15.36
C GLU A 245 -13.48 3.34 15.27
N PRO A 246 -14.52 3.96 15.88
CA PRO A 246 -15.87 3.36 15.95
C PRO A 246 -16.52 3.11 14.58
N SER A 247 -16.16 3.91 13.57
CA SER A 247 -16.66 3.81 12.19
C SER A 247 -15.79 2.94 11.28
N ASN A 248 -14.75 2.27 11.81
CA ASN A 248 -13.87 1.45 10.98
C ASN A 248 -14.62 0.20 10.46
N GLU A 249 -14.98 0.21 9.19
CA GLU A 249 -15.78 -0.85 8.53
C GLU A 249 -15.12 -2.22 8.63
N LYS A 250 -13.79 -2.31 8.49
CA LYS A 250 -13.06 -3.60 8.61
C LYS A 250 -13.18 -4.17 10.02
N ALA A 251 -13.06 -3.33 11.05
CA ALA A 251 -13.24 -3.74 12.44
C ALA A 251 -14.69 -4.15 12.72
N GLN A 252 -15.68 -3.43 12.17
CA GLN A 252 -17.10 -3.78 12.30
C GLN A 252 -17.39 -5.13 11.62
N ASN A 253 -16.85 -5.35 10.41
CA ASN A 253 -16.95 -6.63 9.70
C ASN A 253 -16.33 -7.78 10.51
N ASN A 254 -15.11 -7.62 11.01
CA ASN A 254 -14.48 -8.63 11.87
C ASN A 254 -15.33 -8.94 13.10
N MET A 255 -15.92 -7.93 13.74
CA MET A 255 -16.80 -8.14 14.89
C MET A 255 -18.06 -8.93 14.53
N ALA A 256 -18.66 -8.63 13.37
CA ALA A 256 -19.81 -9.39 12.88
C ALA A 256 -19.45 -10.86 12.58
N LEU A 257 -18.27 -11.12 11.99
CA LEU A 257 -17.77 -12.48 11.78
C LEU A 257 -17.59 -13.24 13.09
N ILE A 258 -17.03 -12.57 14.11
CA ILE A 258 -16.86 -13.14 15.44
C ILE A 258 -18.21 -13.49 16.06
N TYR A 259 -19.21 -12.60 15.97
CA TYR A 259 -20.56 -12.88 16.43
C TYR A 259 -21.20 -14.08 15.71
N LEU A 260 -21.05 -14.18 14.38
CA LEU A 260 -21.53 -15.35 13.63
C LEU A 260 -20.85 -16.64 14.07
N ALA A 261 -19.54 -16.58 14.37
CA ALA A 261 -18.84 -17.74 14.89
C ALA A 261 -19.30 -18.20 16.27
N GLN A 262 -19.81 -17.27 17.07
CA GLN A 262 -20.43 -17.54 18.37
C GLN A 262 -21.92 -17.86 18.28
N GLY A 263 -22.52 -17.90 17.08
CA GLY A 263 -23.95 -18.13 16.87
C GLY A 263 -24.85 -16.94 17.19
N GLN A 264 -24.28 -15.74 17.32
CA GLN A 264 -24.96 -14.49 17.68
C GLN A 264 -25.41 -13.72 16.42
N GLU A 265 -26.28 -14.35 15.63
CA GLU A 265 -26.66 -13.87 14.28
C GLU A 265 -27.29 -12.46 14.30
N ASN A 266 -28.16 -12.17 15.26
CA ASN A 266 -28.76 -10.83 15.41
C ASN A 266 -27.72 -9.74 15.74
N GLN A 267 -26.71 -10.06 16.55
CA GLN A 267 -25.65 -9.11 16.87
C GLN A 267 -24.74 -8.87 15.66
N ALA A 268 -24.48 -9.92 14.87
CA ALA A 268 -23.78 -9.78 13.60
C ALA A 268 -24.54 -8.90 12.61
N LEU A 269 -25.85 -9.13 12.44
CA LEU A 269 -26.71 -8.31 11.58
C LEU A 269 -26.68 -6.84 11.99
N ASN A 270 -26.83 -6.57 13.29
CA ASN A 270 -26.75 -5.21 13.83
C ASN A 270 -25.39 -4.56 13.60
N MET A 271 -24.30 -5.33 13.66
CA MET A 271 -22.96 -4.83 13.43
C MET A 271 -22.70 -4.52 11.96
N PHE A 272 -23.09 -5.41 11.04
CA PHE A 272 -23.01 -5.16 9.60
C PHE A 272 -23.84 -3.93 9.20
N SER A 273 -25.06 -3.81 9.73
CA SER A 273 -26.00 -2.70 9.41
C SER A 273 -25.52 -1.31 9.86
N ARG A 274 -24.34 -1.18 10.48
CA ARG A 274 -23.75 0.12 10.84
C ARG A 274 -23.11 0.85 9.66
N HIS A 275 -22.74 0.14 8.60
CA HIS A 275 -22.04 0.73 7.44
C HIS A 275 -22.51 0.18 6.08
N MET A 276 -23.55 -0.66 6.07
CA MET A 276 -24.16 -1.14 4.83
C MET A 276 -25.68 -1.21 4.98
N GLU A 277 -26.38 -1.27 3.85
CA GLU A 277 -27.83 -1.34 3.84
C GLU A 277 -28.32 -2.67 4.44
N ARG A 278 -29.52 -2.65 5.04
CA ARG A 278 -30.05 -3.82 5.76
C ARG A 278 -30.13 -5.07 4.88
N PHE A 279 -30.46 -4.93 3.59
CA PHE A 279 -30.51 -6.07 2.67
C PHE A 279 -29.11 -6.67 2.40
N GLU A 280 -28.06 -5.86 2.36
CA GLU A 280 -26.67 -6.32 2.20
C GLU A 280 -26.20 -7.05 3.45
N ALA A 281 -26.51 -6.50 4.63
CA ALA A 281 -26.20 -7.11 5.92
C ALA A 281 -26.89 -8.47 6.09
N LEU A 282 -28.18 -8.57 5.72
CA LEU A 282 -28.93 -9.83 5.71
C LEU A 282 -28.28 -10.87 4.78
N ASN A 283 -27.93 -10.46 3.56
CA ASN A 283 -27.24 -11.33 2.61
C ASN A 283 -25.88 -11.81 3.16
N ASN A 284 -25.11 -10.94 3.81
CA ASN A 284 -23.82 -11.30 4.40
C ASN A 284 -23.97 -12.31 5.55
N VAL A 285 -24.94 -12.11 6.46
CA VAL A 285 -25.24 -13.08 7.53
C VAL A 285 -25.59 -14.45 6.94
N GLY A 286 -26.49 -14.50 5.95
CA GLY A 286 -26.85 -15.73 5.26
C GLY A 286 -25.63 -16.41 4.61
N TYR A 287 -24.82 -15.63 3.90
CA TYR A 287 -23.63 -16.15 3.21
C TYR A 287 -22.64 -16.81 4.17
N PHE A 288 -22.34 -16.17 5.29
CA PHE A 288 -21.44 -16.73 6.29
C PHE A 288 -22.02 -17.93 7.03
N LEU A 289 -23.33 -17.99 7.25
CA LEU A 289 -23.99 -19.20 7.79
C LEU A 289 -23.87 -20.38 6.83
N MET A 290 -24.04 -20.14 5.52
CA MET A 290 -23.84 -21.14 4.47
C MET A 290 -22.40 -21.65 4.46
N LEU A 291 -21.40 -20.76 4.50
CA LEU A 291 -19.98 -21.14 4.60
C LEU A 291 -19.65 -21.98 5.85
N LYS A 292 -20.43 -21.83 6.93
CA LYS A 292 -20.32 -22.66 8.14
C LYS A 292 -21.10 -23.97 8.07
N GLY A 293 -21.56 -24.36 6.89
CA GLY A 293 -22.31 -25.60 6.65
C GLY A 293 -23.72 -25.57 7.23
N ARG A 294 -24.29 -24.39 7.48
CA ARG A 294 -25.65 -24.17 8.01
C ARG A 294 -26.57 -23.52 6.96
N PRO A 295 -26.71 -24.09 5.74
CA PRO A 295 -27.53 -23.51 4.69
C PRO A 295 -29.01 -23.40 5.09
N GLU A 296 -29.51 -24.28 5.96
CA GLU A 296 -30.89 -24.25 6.47
C GLU A 296 -31.17 -22.95 7.24
N LYS A 297 -30.18 -22.47 8.01
CA LYS A 297 -30.25 -21.19 8.71
C LYS A 297 -30.03 -20.00 7.78
N ALA A 298 -29.30 -20.17 6.68
CA ALA A 298 -28.98 -19.10 5.74
C ALA A 298 -30.19 -18.67 4.90
N ILE A 299 -31.02 -19.63 4.48
CA ILE A 299 -32.22 -19.42 3.64
C ILE A 299 -33.11 -18.26 4.11
N PRO A 300 -33.57 -18.19 5.38
CA PRO A 300 -34.44 -17.10 5.82
C PRO A 300 -33.77 -15.71 5.77
N TYR A 301 -32.43 -15.63 5.86
CA TYR A 301 -31.73 -14.36 5.71
C TYR A 301 -31.66 -13.92 4.24
N PHE A 302 -31.42 -14.85 3.30
CA PHE A 302 -31.45 -14.53 1.87
C PHE A 302 -32.85 -14.11 1.42
N GLN A 303 -33.89 -14.80 1.88
CA GLN A 303 -35.28 -14.42 1.58
C GLN A 303 -35.58 -13.00 2.10
N GLN A 304 -35.24 -12.71 3.35
CA GLN A 304 -35.41 -11.36 3.90
C GLN A 304 -34.59 -10.30 3.15
N ALA A 305 -33.39 -10.65 2.67
CA ALA A 305 -32.56 -9.74 1.87
C ALA A 305 -33.25 -9.40 0.53
N ILE A 306 -33.87 -10.38 -0.11
CA ILE A 306 -34.64 -10.20 -1.36
C ILE A 306 -35.88 -9.34 -1.07
N ASP A 307 -36.65 -9.67 -0.02
CA ASP A 307 -37.88 -8.96 0.33
C ASP A 307 -37.62 -7.50 0.76
N THR A 308 -36.47 -7.22 1.37
CA THR A 308 -36.09 -5.88 1.82
C THR A 308 -35.62 -4.99 0.67
N LYS A 309 -35.09 -5.55 -0.43
CA LYS A 309 -34.57 -4.77 -1.55
C LYS A 309 -35.73 -4.37 -2.49
N PRO A 310 -35.93 -3.07 -2.80
CA PRO A 310 -37.01 -2.65 -3.69
C PRO A 310 -36.90 -3.15 -5.14
N SER A 311 -35.71 -3.59 -5.54
CA SER A 311 -35.41 -4.10 -6.88
C SER A 311 -34.79 -5.49 -6.80
N TYR A 312 -34.77 -6.20 -7.93
CA TYR A 312 -34.23 -7.55 -8.01
C TYR A 312 -32.80 -7.64 -7.44
N TYR A 313 -32.60 -8.47 -6.43
CA TYR A 313 -31.31 -8.67 -5.78
C TYR A 313 -30.62 -9.95 -6.28
N LYS A 314 -29.94 -9.87 -7.44
CA LYS A 314 -29.29 -11.03 -8.06
C LYS A 314 -28.41 -11.82 -7.07
N LEU A 315 -27.53 -11.14 -6.34
CA LEU A 315 -26.59 -11.79 -5.41
C LEU A 315 -27.30 -12.63 -4.33
N ALA A 316 -28.38 -12.12 -3.72
CA ALA A 316 -29.11 -12.87 -2.71
C ALA A 316 -29.92 -14.03 -3.32
N ASN A 317 -30.42 -13.90 -4.55
CA ASN A 317 -31.07 -15.00 -5.27
C ASN A 317 -30.06 -16.12 -5.60
N ASP A 318 -28.90 -15.77 -6.16
CA ASP A 318 -27.82 -16.73 -6.45
C ASP A 318 -27.38 -17.45 -5.15
N ASN A 319 -27.34 -16.73 -4.02
CA ASN A 319 -27.01 -17.32 -2.72
C ASN A 319 -28.12 -18.24 -2.18
N LEU A 320 -29.38 -17.83 -2.32
CA LEU A 320 -30.53 -18.63 -1.92
C LEU A 320 -30.59 -19.95 -2.70
N ASP A 321 -30.38 -19.90 -4.01
CA ASP A 321 -30.37 -21.08 -4.88
C ASP A 321 -29.27 -22.07 -4.46
N ARG A 322 -28.07 -21.57 -4.15
CA ARG A 322 -26.97 -22.39 -3.61
C ARG A 322 -27.35 -23.05 -2.29
N ALA A 323 -27.89 -22.29 -1.33
CA ALA A 323 -28.29 -22.83 -0.04
C ALA A 323 -29.39 -23.91 -0.18
N LEU A 324 -30.38 -23.68 -1.04
CA LEU A 324 -31.44 -24.67 -1.32
C LEU A 324 -30.91 -25.94 -2.00
N ALA A 325 -29.90 -25.81 -2.88
CA ALA A 325 -29.25 -26.96 -3.49
C ALA A 325 -28.47 -27.78 -2.45
N GLU A 326 -27.74 -27.14 -1.54
CA GLU A 326 -27.01 -27.82 -0.46
C GLU A 326 -27.95 -28.58 0.49
N VAL A 327 -29.08 -27.98 0.88
CA VAL A 327 -30.07 -28.66 1.74
C VAL A 327 -30.64 -29.89 1.06
N ARG A 328 -31.05 -29.78 -0.22
CA ARG A 328 -31.57 -30.91 -1.00
C ARG A 328 -30.54 -32.04 -1.12
N ALA A 329 -29.27 -31.70 -1.34
CA ALA A 329 -28.20 -32.70 -1.43
C ALA A 329 -28.00 -33.45 -0.11
N LYS A 330 -28.09 -32.78 1.05
CA LYS A 330 -27.99 -33.42 2.36
C LYS A 330 -29.16 -34.37 2.63
N GLU A 331 -30.38 -34.00 2.27
CA GLU A 331 -31.58 -34.85 2.46
C GLU A 331 -31.50 -36.15 1.64
N VAL A 332 -30.98 -36.08 0.41
CA VAL A 332 -30.77 -37.28 -0.42
C VAL A 332 -29.76 -38.23 0.22
N ILE A 333 -28.66 -37.72 0.79
CA ILE A 333 -27.64 -38.54 1.46
C ILE A 333 -28.20 -39.21 2.71
N VAL A 334 -29.03 -38.51 3.49
CA VAL A 334 -29.64 -39.07 4.71
C VAL A 334 -30.68 -40.16 4.39
N THR A 335 -31.41 -40.03 3.29
CA THR A 335 -32.45 -41.00 2.89
C THR A 335 -31.91 -42.23 2.15
N SER A 336 -30.63 -42.26 1.80
CA SER A 336 -29.98 -43.35 1.06
C SER A 336 -29.00 -44.20 1.89
N ASN A 337 -28.88 -43.93 3.20
CA ASN A 337 -28.14 -44.74 4.19
C ASN A 337 -29.10 -45.41 5.18
#